data_AF-A0A1Y6MS62-F1
#
_entry.id   AF-A0A1Y6MS62-F1
#
_cell.length_a   1.000
_cell.length_b   1.000
_cell.length_c   1.000
_cell.angle_alpha   90.00
_cell.angle_beta   90.00
_cell.angle_gamma   90.00
#
_symmetry.space_group_name_H-M   'P 1'
#
loop_
_entity.id
_entity.type
_entity.pdbx_description
1 polymer ?
#
loop_
_entity_poly.entity_id
_entity_poly.type
_entity_poly.pdbx_seq_one_letter_code
_entity_poly.pdbx_strand_id
1 'polypeptide(L)'
;MKHFNWLGFCLLTVFQVHAKPAPVIPIDIDFVSTQWIDNLGTFRVVVFNSEVNPCFTLENYKEGTSQGLTSSQQICKVALPDHQVVNLQDDPEGDMWFEDFHWGEHWLDFKLNTFNANYNCSLALNGSHQITKQQVLAQCRLVKSNNKE
;
A
#
# COMPACT_ATOMS: atom_id res chain seq x y z
N MET A 1 -18.25 -44.49 59.38
CA MET A 1 -18.69 -43.31 58.61
C MET A 1 -17.44 -42.77 57.92
N LYS A 2 -17.18 -43.11 56.64
CA LYS A 2 -17.42 -42.30 55.40
C LYS A 2 -16.98 -40.83 55.63
N HIS A 3 -16.04 -40.26 54.88
CA HIS A 3 -16.06 -40.08 53.42
C HIS A 3 -14.65 -40.02 52.82
N PHE A 4 -14.45 -40.69 51.68
CA PHE A 4 -13.27 -40.56 50.82
C PHE A 4 -13.48 -39.35 49.89
N ASN A 5 -12.53 -38.43 49.87
CA ASN A 5 -12.53 -37.26 49.00
C ASN A 5 -12.33 -37.68 47.54
N TRP A 6 -13.34 -37.42 46.71
CA TRP A 6 -13.33 -37.65 45.28
C TRP A 6 -12.81 -36.37 44.60
N LEU A 7 -11.54 -36.37 44.19
CA LEU A 7 -11.00 -35.33 43.32
C LEU A 7 -11.49 -35.59 41.90
N GLY A 8 -12.57 -34.89 41.54
CA GLY A 8 -13.08 -34.84 40.17
C GLY A 8 -12.07 -34.17 39.26
N PHE A 9 -11.51 -34.96 38.35
CA PHE A 9 -10.64 -34.52 37.27
C PHE A 9 -11.47 -33.70 36.27
N CYS A 10 -11.38 -32.37 36.33
CA CYS A 10 -11.99 -31.49 35.33
C CYS A 10 -11.12 -31.51 34.06
N LEU A 11 -11.51 -32.35 33.09
CA LEU A 11 -10.99 -32.31 31.72
C LEU A 11 -11.46 -31.01 31.05
N LEU A 12 -10.64 -29.97 31.11
CA LEU A 12 -10.77 -28.79 30.25
C LEU A 12 -10.45 -29.22 28.82
N THR A 13 -11.49 -29.53 28.06
CA THR A 13 -11.39 -29.65 26.60
C THR A 13 -11.13 -28.27 26.05
N VAL A 14 -9.87 -27.99 25.71
CA VAL A 14 -9.49 -26.82 24.93
C VAL A 14 -10.07 -27.02 23.53
N PHE A 15 -11.27 -26.49 23.29
CA PHE A 15 -11.76 -26.32 21.93
C PHE A 15 -10.82 -25.35 21.23
N GLN A 16 -9.91 -25.87 20.39
CA GLN A 16 -9.25 -25.04 19.41
C GLN A 16 -10.34 -24.55 18.47
N VAL A 17 -10.79 -23.32 18.68
CA VAL A 17 -11.60 -22.58 17.72
C VAL A 17 -10.67 -22.37 16.53
N HIS A 18 -10.63 -23.34 15.61
CA HIS A 18 -10.02 -23.15 14.30
C HIS A 18 -10.90 -22.13 13.60
N ALA A 19 -10.60 -20.85 13.83
CA ALA A 19 -11.12 -19.77 13.00
C ALA A 19 -10.78 -20.17 11.57
N LYS A 20 -11.82 -20.43 10.78
CA LYS A 20 -11.67 -20.65 9.34
C LYS A 20 -10.85 -19.47 8.82
N PRO A 21 -9.74 -19.69 8.10
CA PRO A 21 -8.99 -18.57 7.55
C PRO A 21 -9.97 -17.71 6.77
N ALA A 22 -9.95 -16.40 7.03
CA ALA A 22 -10.79 -15.46 6.31
C ALA A 22 -10.61 -15.71 4.81
N PRO A 23 -11.70 -15.66 4.02
CA PRO A 23 -11.56 -15.80 2.58
C PRO A 23 -10.55 -14.77 2.08
N VAL A 24 -9.49 -15.25 1.43
CA VAL A 24 -8.51 -14.37 0.76
C VAL A 24 -9.28 -13.70 -0.36
N ILE A 25 -9.62 -12.42 -0.19
CA ILE A 25 -10.25 -11.63 -1.24
C ILE A 25 -9.25 -11.56 -2.39
N PRO A 26 -9.59 -12.02 -3.61
CA PRO A 26 -8.71 -11.90 -4.76
C PRO A 26 -8.38 -10.43 -4.98
N ILE A 27 -7.09 -10.14 -5.10
CA ILE A 27 -6.61 -8.79 -5.36
C ILE A 27 -6.65 -8.59 -6.88
N ASP A 28 -7.74 -8.03 -7.39
CA ASP A 28 -7.88 -7.70 -8.81
C ASP A 28 -7.09 -6.42 -9.14
N ILE A 29 -6.56 -6.31 -10.36
CA ILE A 29 -5.92 -5.08 -10.83
C ILE A 29 -7.02 -4.07 -11.16
N ASP A 30 -7.00 -2.92 -10.48
CA ASP A 30 -7.93 -1.82 -10.70
C ASP A 30 -7.42 -0.88 -11.80
N PHE A 31 -6.12 -0.56 -11.77
CA PHE A 31 -5.51 0.36 -12.71
C PHE A 31 -4.09 -0.09 -13.08
N VAL A 32 -3.74 0.12 -14.35
CA VAL A 32 -2.39 -0.06 -14.86
C VAL A 32 -2.07 1.02 -15.87
N SER A 33 -0.89 1.61 -15.75
CA SER A 33 -0.38 2.55 -16.73
C SER A 33 1.12 2.40 -16.87
N THR A 34 1.64 2.67 -18.07
CA THR A 34 3.03 2.46 -18.43
C THR A 34 3.55 3.69 -19.16
N GLN A 35 4.76 4.14 -18.82
CA GLN A 35 5.41 5.28 -19.46
C GLN A 35 6.88 4.99 -19.71
N TRP A 36 7.33 5.33 -20.92
CA TRP A 36 8.76 5.42 -21.21
C TRP A 36 9.29 6.76 -20.74
N ILE A 37 10.38 6.75 -19.97
CA ILE A 37 11.07 7.94 -19.52
C ILE A 37 12.51 7.91 -20.02
N ASP A 38 12.89 8.95 -20.76
CA ASP A 38 14.20 9.03 -21.40
C ASP A 38 15.33 8.90 -20.38
N ASN A 39 16.30 8.04 -20.71
CA ASN A 39 17.45 7.69 -19.89
C ASN A 39 17.14 6.93 -18.57
N LEU A 40 15.87 6.64 -18.27
CA LEU A 40 15.44 5.87 -17.08
C LEU A 40 14.69 4.58 -17.44
N GLY A 41 14.24 4.42 -18.68
CA GLY A 41 13.58 3.19 -19.11
C GLY A 41 12.07 3.24 -19.00
N THR A 42 11.43 2.06 -18.99
CA THR A 42 9.97 1.93 -18.89
C THR A 42 9.55 1.81 -17.43
N PHE A 43 8.65 2.67 -16.97
CA PHE A 43 7.96 2.54 -15.69
C PHE A 43 6.54 2.02 -15.90
N ARG A 44 6.06 1.25 -14.94
CA ARG A 44 4.67 0.76 -14.89
C ARG A 44 4.14 0.88 -13.48
N VAL A 45 2.99 1.55 -13.36
CA VAL A 45 2.23 1.60 -12.11
C VAL A 45 1.14 0.53 -12.19
N VAL A 46 0.97 -0.23 -11.11
CA VAL A 46 -0.08 -1.24 -10.96
C VAL A 46 -0.79 -0.98 -9.64
N VAL A 47 -2.08 -0.69 -9.71
CA VAL A 47 -2.96 -0.46 -8.57
C VAL A 47 -3.90 -1.64 -8.47
N PHE A 48 -4.10 -2.09 -7.24
CA PHE A 48 -4.94 -3.23 -6.95
C PHE A 48 -6.19 -2.79 -6.22
N ASN A 49 -7.32 -3.40 -6.53
CA ASN A 49 -8.56 -3.23 -5.80
C ASN A 49 -8.48 -4.02 -4.50
N SER A 50 -8.00 -3.37 -3.44
CA SER A 50 -7.84 -4.01 -2.14
C SER A 50 -7.94 -3.01 -0.99
N GLU A 51 -9.02 -3.11 -0.23
CA GLU A 51 -9.20 -2.39 1.03
C GLU A 51 -8.18 -2.84 2.08
N VAL A 52 -7.71 -4.10 2.01
CA VAL A 52 -6.74 -4.67 2.97
C VAL A 52 -5.27 -4.41 2.61
N ASN A 53 -5.00 -3.99 1.37
CA ASN A 53 -3.66 -3.63 0.90
C ASN A 53 -3.77 -2.48 -0.11
N PRO A 54 -4.06 -1.25 0.36
CA PRO A 54 -4.31 -0.09 -0.49
C PRO A 54 -3.05 0.51 -1.15
N CYS A 55 -1.96 -0.25 -1.20
CA CYS A 55 -0.70 0.17 -1.82
C CYS A 55 -0.69 -0.12 -3.32
N PHE A 56 -0.01 0.73 -4.09
CA PHE A 56 0.29 0.43 -5.50
C PHE A 56 1.71 -0.10 -5.66
N THR A 57 1.97 -0.79 -6.77
CA THR A 57 3.30 -1.24 -7.16
C THR A 57 3.83 -0.35 -8.28
N LEU A 58 5.08 0.10 -8.12
CA LEU A 58 5.85 0.75 -9.17
C LEU A 58 6.93 -0.21 -9.68
N GLU A 59 6.80 -0.60 -10.94
CA GLU A 59 7.75 -1.43 -11.65
C GLU A 59 8.62 -0.57 -12.58
N ASN A 60 9.89 -0.91 -12.70
CA ASN A 60 10.80 -0.36 -13.70
C ASN A 60 11.36 -1.51 -14.56
N TYR A 61 11.59 -1.19 -15.82
CA TYR A 61 12.22 -2.04 -16.82
C TYR A 61 13.24 -1.22 -17.59
N LYS A 62 14.34 -1.84 -17.99
CA LYS A 62 15.42 -1.15 -18.70
C LYS A 62 14.97 -0.54 -20.04
N GLU A 63 14.15 -1.28 -20.78
CA GLU A 63 13.76 -0.94 -22.16
C GLU A 63 12.24 -1.07 -22.35
N GLY A 64 11.68 -2.25 -22.10
CA GLY A 64 10.24 -2.49 -22.19
C GLY A 64 9.81 -3.59 -21.23
N THR A 65 8.50 -3.72 -21.04
CA THR A 65 7.91 -4.70 -20.11
C THR A 65 8.25 -6.17 -20.45
N SER A 66 8.70 -6.45 -21.67
CA SER A 66 9.17 -7.76 -22.13
C SER A 66 10.65 -8.06 -21.86
N GLN A 67 11.46 -7.03 -21.53
CA GLN A 67 12.92 -7.12 -21.44
C GLN A 67 13.43 -7.40 -20.01
N GLY A 68 12.52 -7.79 -19.10
CA GLY A 68 12.83 -8.15 -17.72
C GLY A 68 12.74 -6.97 -16.75
N LEU A 69 12.15 -7.25 -15.59
CA LEU A 69 11.96 -6.31 -14.48
C LEU A 69 13.32 -5.94 -13.86
N THR A 70 13.65 -4.66 -13.79
CA THR A 70 14.88 -4.17 -13.15
C THR A 70 14.65 -3.85 -11.67
N SER A 71 13.47 -3.33 -11.32
CA SER A 71 13.06 -3.12 -9.93
C SER A 71 11.54 -3.16 -9.80
N SER A 72 11.04 -3.62 -8.66
CA SER A 72 9.64 -3.49 -8.27
C SER A 72 9.58 -3.03 -6.81
N GLN A 73 8.79 -2.00 -6.57
CA GLN A 73 8.63 -1.40 -5.25
C GLN A 73 7.14 -1.23 -4.94
N GLN A 74 6.74 -1.69 -3.77
CA GLN A 74 5.40 -1.43 -3.26
C GLN A 74 5.41 -0.07 -2.53
N ILE A 75 4.53 0.83 -2.94
CA ILE A 75 4.42 2.18 -2.39
C ILE A 75 3.17 2.25 -1.52
N CYS A 76 3.40 2.34 -0.21
CA CYS A 76 2.37 2.44 0.81
C CYS A 76 2.46 3.74 1.62
N LYS A 77 3.56 4.49 1.45
CA LYS A 77 3.93 5.59 2.34
C LYS A 77 4.12 6.87 1.57
N VAL A 78 3.61 7.95 2.14
CA VAL A 78 3.79 9.30 1.61
C VAL A 78 4.13 10.28 2.74
N ALA A 79 4.81 11.36 2.41
CA ALA A 79 5.08 12.46 3.32
C ALA A 79 4.06 13.59 3.09
N LEU A 80 3.42 14.05 4.16
CA LEU A 80 2.51 15.19 4.19
C LEU A 80 3.26 16.52 4.36
N PRO A 81 2.61 17.69 4.11
CA PRO A 81 3.24 19.00 4.21
C PRO A 81 3.86 19.37 5.57
N ASP A 82 3.37 18.77 6.65
CA ASP A 82 3.86 18.97 8.02
C ASP A 82 5.01 18.01 8.39
N HIS A 83 5.53 17.27 7.42
CA HIS A 83 6.53 16.21 7.55
C HIS A 83 6.03 14.94 8.25
N GLN A 84 4.72 14.80 8.49
CA GLN A 84 4.15 13.53 8.92
C GLN A 84 4.29 12.51 7.78
N VAL A 85 4.67 11.28 8.11
CA VAL A 85 4.61 10.16 7.17
C VAL A 85 3.33 9.38 7.42
N VAL A 86 2.49 9.29 6.39
CA VAL A 86 1.31 8.43 6.39
C VAL A 86 1.66 7.12 5.72
N ASN A 87 1.25 6.02 6.33
CA ASN A 87 1.38 4.68 5.80
C ASN A 87 -0.02 4.06 5.70
N LEU A 88 -0.48 3.79 4.49
CA LEU A 88 -1.84 3.30 4.28
C LEU A 88 -2.03 1.86 4.80
N GLN A 89 -0.96 1.11 5.04
CA GLN A 89 -1.07 -0.21 5.69
C GLN A 89 -1.43 -0.12 7.17
N ASP A 90 -1.26 1.05 7.78
CA ASP A 90 -1.62 1.29 9.18
C ASP A 90 -3.08 1.76 9.32
N ASP A 91 -3.85 1.74 8.23
CA ASP A 91 -5.28 2.08 8.17
C ASP A 91 -6.15 0.81 8.10
N PRO A 92 -6.60 0.28 9.26
CA PRO A 92 -7.44 -0.91 9.27
C PRO A 92 -8.88 -0.64 8.80
N GLU A 93 -9.29 0.62 8.66
CA GLU A 93 -10.66 1.00 8.29
C GLU A 93 -10.85 1.08 6.78
N GLY A 94 -9.76 1.21 6.01
CA GLY A 94 -9.80 1.26 4.54
C GLY A 94 -10.26 2.61 4.00
N ASP A 95 -10.12 3.67 4.80
CA ASP A 95 -10.58 5.02 4.49
C ASP A 95 -9.53 5.87 3.75
N MET A 96 -8.38 5.29 3.45
CA MET A 96 -7.30 5.90 2.68
C MET A 96 -6.96 5.11 1.42
N TRP A 97 -6.92 5.80 0.28
CA TRP A 97 -6.55 5.19 -1.00
C TRP A 97 -5.83 6.16 -1.93
N PHE A 98 -5.10 5.61 -2.89
CA PHE A 98 -4.48 6.35 -3.97
C PHE A 98 -5.33 6.32 -5.24
N GLU A 99 -5.41 7.44 -5.96
CA GLU A 99 -6.13 7.52 -7.24
C GLU A 99 -5.50 8.55 -8.20
N ASP A 100 -6.10 8.75 -9.37
CA ASP A 100 -5.75 9.81 -10.33
C ASP A 100 -4.25 9.85 -10.72
N PHE A 101 -3.72 8.71 -11.13
CA PHE A 101 -2.31 8.57 -11.52
C PHE A 101 -2.01 9.22 -12.88
N HIS A 102 -0.98 10.07 -12.92
CA HIS A 102 -0.53 10.79 -14.11
C HIS A 102 1.00 10.80 -14.21
N TRP A 103 1.53 10.57 -15.40
CA TRP A 103 2.96 10.63 -15.65
C TRP A 103 3.41 12.05 -15.97
N GLY A 104 4.43 12.54 -15.25
CA GLY A 104 5.23 13.69 -15.64
C GLY A 104 6.50 13.26 -16.38
N GLU A 105 7.35 14.23 -16.74
CA GLU A 105 8.62 13.94 -17.42
C GLU A 105 9.55 13.05 -16.57
N HIS A 106 9.60 13.29 -15.26
CA HIS A 106 10.52 12.61 -14.34
C HIS A 106 9.89 12.23 -12.99
N TRP A 107 8.56 12.20 -12.92
CA TRP A 107 7.81 11.88 -11.72
C TRP A 107 6.48 11.20 -12.05
N LEU A 108 5.91 10.53 -11.06
CA LEU A 108 4.54 10.03 -11.07
C LEU A 108 3.71 10.88 -10.11
N ASP A 109 2.70 11.57 -10.63
CA ASP A 109 1.71 12.29 -9.85
C ASP A 109 0.50 11.40 -9.56
N PHE A 110 -0.08 11.54 -8.38
CA PHE A 110 -1.29 10.83 -7.96
C PHE A 110 -1.97 11.58 -6.82
N LYS A 111 -3.18 11.20 -6.45
CA LYS A 111 -3.86 11.71 -5.26
C LYS A 111 -3.80 10.70 -4.12
N LEU A 112 -3.67 11.21 -2.90
CA LEU A 112 -4.03 10.50 -1.69
C LEU A 112 -5.37 11.07 -1.20
N ASN A 113 -6.39 10.24 -1.15
CA ASN A 113 -7.61 10.57 -0.43
C ASN A 113 -7.58 9.93 0.94
N THR A 114 -8.03 10.70 1.91
CA THR A 114 -8.32 10.21 3.25
C THR A 114 -9.74 10.62 3.61
N PHE A 115 -10.30 10.01 4.64
CA PHE A 115 -11.57 10.45 5.22
C PHE A 115 -11.64 11.98 5.42
N ASN A 116 -10.54 12.59 5.88
CA ASN A 116 -10.51 14.00 6.31
C ASN A 116 -9.99 14.98 5.27
N ALA A 117 -9.26 14.55 4.24
CA ALA A 117 -8.62 15.46 3.29
C ALA A 117 -8.16 14.77 2.01
N ASN A 118 -8.00 15.57 0.96
CA ASN A 118 -7.45 15.13 -0.31
C ASN A 118 -6.12 15.83 -0.55
N TYR A 119 -5.12 15.06 -1.00
CA TYR A 119 -3.76 15.53 -1.26
C TYR A 119 -3.34 15.19 -2.68
N ASN A 120 -2.60 16.11 -3.31
CA ASN A 120 -1.86 15.81 -4.54
C ASN A 120 -0.45 15.41 -4.16
N CYS A 121 0.00 14.26 -4.64
CA CYS A 121 1.28 13.64 -4.32
C CYS A 121 2.12 13.49 -5.58
N SER A 122 3.43 13.67 -5.44
CA SER A 122 4.40 13.48 -6.52
C SER A 122 5.53 12.59 -6.05
N LEU A 123 5.81 11.54 -6.82
CA LEU A 123 6.92 10.62 -6.61
C LEU A 123 8.00 10.86 -7.67
N ALA A 124 9.15 11.37 -7.25
CA ALA A 124 10.29 11.56 -8.14
C ALA A 124 10.88 10.20 -8.57
N LEU A 125 11.11 10.02 -9.86
CA LEU A 125 11.65 8.78 -10.44
C LEU A 125 13.17 8.85 -10.64
N ASN A 126 13.71 10.06 -10.64
CA ASN A 126 15.14 10.38 -10.70
C ASN A 126 15.85 9.90 -9.42
N GLY A 127 16.17 8.61 -9.36
CA GLY A 127 16.76 7.94 -8.21
C GLY A 127 16.45 6.45 -8.16
N SER A 128 15.38 5.99 -8.80
CA SER A 128 14.91 4.60 -8.66
C SER A 128 15.91 3.55 -9.17
N HIS A 129 16.87 3.93 -10.02
CA HIS A 129 17.94 3.05 -10.52
C HIS A 129 19.07 2.76 -9.52
N GLN A 130 19.23 3.58 -8.48
CA GLN A 130 20.37 3.46 -7.55
C GLN A 130 20.00 2.93 -6.17
N ILE A 131 18.73 2.60 -5.94
CA ILE A 131 18.25 2.49 -4.58
C ILE A 131 18.03 1.02 -4.21
N THR A 132 19.07 0.42 -3.66
CA THR A 132 18.97 -0.86 -2.93
C THR A 132 18.48 -0.67 -1.49
N LYS A 133 18.35 0.56 -0.95
CA LYS A 133 18.07 0.78 0.50
C LYS A 133 17.30 2.04 0.95
N GLN A 134 16.94 2.97 0.08
CA GLN A 134 16.29 4.23 0.48
C GLN A 134 14.81 4.18 0.08
N GLN A 135 13.89 4.26 1.04
CA GLN A 135 12.47 4.37 0.69
C GLN A 135 12.26 5.74 0.03
N VAL A 136 12.04 5.77 -1.29
CA VAL A 136 11.64 7.00 -1.98
C VAL A 136 10.22 7.30 -1.53
N LEU A 137 10.05 8.37 -0.76
CA LEU A 137 8.75 8.80 -0.26
C LEU A 137 8.17 9.86 -1.19
N ALA A 138 6.98 9.60 -1.71
CA ALA A 138 6.23 10.61 -2.44
C ALA A 138 5.91 11.80 -1.52
N GLN A 139 5.94 13.00 -2.08
CA GLN A 139 5.69 14.24 -1.34
C GLN A 139 4.30 14.74 -1.68
N CYS A 140 3.47 14.97 -0.67
CA CYS A 140 2.08 15.37 -0.83
C CYS A 140 1.85 16.83 -0.45
N ARG A 141 0.85 17.44 -1.09
CA ARG A 141 0.35 18.79 -0.81
C ARG A 141 -1.15 18.74 -0.60
N LEU A 142 -1.62 19.41 0.45
CA LEU A 142 -3.05 19.50 0.76
C LEU A 142 -3.78 20.24 -0.37
N VAL A 143 -4.82 19.62 -0.91
CA VAL A 143 -5.71 20.24 -1.90
C VAL A 143 -6.94 20.79 -1.21
N LYS A 144 -7.57 19.97 -0.36
CA LYS A 144 -8.84 20.30 0.29
C LYS A 144 -8.98 19.51 1.59
N SER A 145 -9.49 20.18 2.63
CA SER A 145 -10.01 19.54 3.84
C SER A 145 -11.48 19.16 3.64
N ASN A 146 -11.83 17.94 4.04
CA ASN A 146 -13.21 17.43 4.03
C ASN A 146 -13.95 17.78 5.32
N ASN A 147 -13.22 18.18 6.37
CA ASN A 147 -13.83 18.76 7.57
C ASN A 147 -14.27 20.19 7.26
N LYS A 148 -15.59 20.40 7.26
CA LYS A 148 -16.20 21.74 7.24
C LYS A 148 -15.85 22.45 8.55
N GLU A 149 -15.04 23.50 8.48
CA GLU A 149 -15.26 24.67 9.33
C GLU A 149 -16.31 25.57 8.67
#